data_AF-A0A2I3BY34-F1
#
_entry.id   AF-A0A2I3BY34-F1
#
_cell.length_a   1.000
_cell.length_b   1.000
_cell.length_c   1.000
_cell.angle_alpha   90.00
_cell.angle_beta   90.00
_cell.angle_gamma   90.00
#
_symmetry.space_group_name_H-M   'P 1'
#
loop_
_entity.id
_entity.type
_entity.pdbx_description
1 polymer ?
#
loop_
_entity_poly.entity_id
_entity_poly.type
_entity_poly.pdbx_seq_one_letter_code
_entity_poly.pdbx_strand_id
1 'polypeptide(L)' 'MAGYPGYARHVGKALGNLPEGSKLPWFRVVNSQGKISLKGRDLERQKKKLEAEGIEVSEVGKTSLKKYKWQP' A
#
# COMPACT_ATOMS: atom_id res chain seq x y z
N MET A 1 5.44 14.10 -6.60
CA MET A 1 6.14 12.78 -6.72
C MET A 1 7.56 12.92 -6.17
N ALA A 2 8.14 11.85 -5.61
CA ALA A 2 9.43 11.89 -4.90
C ALA A 2 10.70 11.89 -5.80
N GLY A 3 10.57 11.94 -7.13
CA GLY A 3 11.71 12.06 -8.05
C GLY A 3 12.50 10.78 -8.38
N TYR A 4 12.15 9.63 -7.79
CA TYR A 4 12.86 8.35 -8.01
C TYR A 4 12.00 7.31 -8.76
N PRO A 5 12.08 7.23 -10.11
CA PRO A 5 11.37 6.21 -10.88
C PRO A 5 11.89 4.79 -10.54
N GLY A 6 10.99 3.80 -10.46
CA GLY A 6 11.34 2.38 -10.23
C GLY A 6 11.49 1.95 -8.76
N TYR A 7 11.51 2.89 -7.81
CA TYR A 7 11.71 2.56 -6.38
C TYR A 7 10.43 2.22 -5.61
N ALA A 8 9.27 2.10 -6.26
CA ALA A 8 7.99 1.84 -5.59
C ALA A 8 8.02 0.60 -4.66
N ARG A 9 8.72 -0.47 -5.08
CA ARG A 9 8.89 -1.68 -4.24
C ARG A 9 9.80 -1.44 -3.04
N HIS A 10 10.84 -0.63 -3.19
CA HIS A 10 11.74 -0.25 -2.10
C HIS A 10 11.04 0.67 -1.10
N VAL A 11 10.23 1.62 -1.59
CA VAL A 11 9.38 2.47 -0.76
C VAL A 11 8.40 1.62 0.03
N GLY A 12 7.64 0.72 -0.60
CA GLY A 12 6.72 -0.18 0.11
C GLY A 12 7.41 -1.03 1.19
N LYS A 13 8.63 -1.53 0.91
CA LYS A 13 9.41 -2.32 1.88
C LYS A 13 9.95 -1.46 3.04
N ALA A 14 10.53 -0.30 2.74
CA ALA A 14 11.04 0.64 3.74
C ALA A 14 9.91 1.12 4.66
N LEU A 15 8.75 1.38 4.08
CA LEU A 15 7.58 1.83 4.82
C LEU A 15 6.90 0.71 5.63
N GLY A 16 6.95 -0.54 5.17
CA GLY A 16 6.46 -1.70 5.93
C GLY A 16 7.26 -1.98 7.21
N ASN A 17 8.55 -1.63 7.22
CA ASN A 17 9.46 -1.80 8.36
C ASN A 17 9.37 -0.66 9.41
N LEU A 18 8.43 0.27 9.27
CA LEU A 18 8.27 1.34 10.25
C LEU A 18 7.83 0.79 11.62
N PRO A 19 8.33 1.36 12.73
CA PRO A 19 7.93 0.96 14.07
C PRO A 19 6.43 1.14 14.29
N GLU A 20 5.87 0.30 15.15
CA GLU A 20 4.47 0.37 15.55
C GLU A 20 4.19 1.75 16.19
N GLY A 21 3.15 2.44 15.71
CA GLY A 21 2.85 3.82 16.14
C GLY A 21 3.34 4.93 15.19
N SER A 22 4.01 4.60 14.08
CA SER A 22 4.34 5.61 13.06
C SER A 22 3.07 6.29 12.51
N LYS A 23 3.06 7.63 12.51
CA LYS A 23 1.98 8.46 11.96
C LYS A 23 1.89 8.41 10.42
N LEU A 24 2.90 7.83 9.77
CA LEU A 24 2.97 7.81 8.32
C LEU A 24 2.02 6.73 7.75
N PRO A 25 1.07 7.08 6.85
CA PRO A 25 0.09 6.14 6.30
C PRO A 25 0.70 5.28 5.19
N TRP A 26 1.72 4.49 5.54
CA TRP A 26 2.46 3.66 4.60
C TRP A 26 1.59 2.70 3.80
N PHE A 27 0.50 2.23 4.40
CA PHE A 27 -0.42 1.24 3.83
C PHE A 27 -1.15 1.76 2.58
N ARG A 28 -1.14 3.08 2.31
CA ARG A 28 -1.73 3.69 1.11
C ARG A 28 -0.92 3.46 -0.17
N VAL A 29 0.32 2.99 -0.05
CA VAL A 29 1.20 2.76 -1.21
C VAL A 29 1.03 1.33 -1.73
N VAL A 30 0.54 1.20 -2.96
CA VAL A 30 0.44 -0.07 -3.71
C VAL A 30 1.26 0.01 -5.00
N ASN A 31 1.53 -1.13 -5.64
CA ASN A 31 2.29 -1.14 -6.90
C ASN A 31 1.46 -0.58 -8.07
N SER A 32 2.12 -0.39 -9.22
CA SER A 32 1.49 0.10 -10.45
C SER A 32 0.36 -0.77 -11.00
N GLN A 33 0.27 -2.03 -10.58
CA GLN A 33 -0.81 -2.95 -10.93
C GLN A 33 -2.00 -2.89 -9.96
N GLY A 34 -1.93 -2.02 -8.94
CA GLY A 34 -2.94 -1.93 -7.89
C GLY A 34 -2.87 -3.07 -6.88
N LYS A 35 -1.71 -3.71 -6.72
CA LYS A 35 -1.52 -4.83 -5.77
C LYS A 35 -0.66 -4.41 -4.58
N ILE A 36 -1.02 -4.92 -3.42
CA ILE A 36 -0.18 -4.93 -2.23
C ILE A 36 1.08 -5.73 -2.56
N SER A 37 2.25 -5.12 -2.30
CA SER A 37 3.55 -5.75 -2.60
C SER A 37 4.10 -6.59 -1.44
N LEU A 38 3.56 -6.38 -0.24
CA LEU A 38 3.89 -7.14 0.96
C LEU A 38 3.24 -8.53 0.92
N LYS A 39 3.73 -9.46 1.74
CA LYS A 39 3.29 -10.86 1.77
C LYS A 39 3.03 -11.31 3.21
N GLY A 40 2.27 -12.40 3.37
CA GLY A 40 1.99 -12.98 4.69
C GLY A 40 1.27 -12.00 5.62
N ARG A 41 1.70 -11.91 6.88
CA ARG A 41 1.09 -11.04 7.91
C ARG A 41 1.07 -9.56 7.53
N ASP A 42 2.09 -9.09 6.81
CA ASP A 42 2.18 -7.69 6.40
C ASP A 42 1.18 -7.34 5.29
N LEU A 43 0.84 -8.31 4.43
CA LEU A 43 -0.24 -8.16 3.45
C LEU A 43 -1.57 -7.97 4.19
N GLU A 44 -1.88 -8.84 5.15
CA GLU A 44 -3.12 -8.75 5.93
C GLU A 44 -3.20 -7.44 6.73
N ARG A 45 -2.07 -7.01 7.32
CA ARG A 45 -1.97 -5.73 8.02
C ARG A 45 -2.24 -4.55 7.11
N GLN A 46 -1.67 -4.54 5.90
CA GLN A 46 -1.94 -3.49 4.91
C GLN A 46 -3.39 -3.53 4.43
N LYS A 47 -3.92 -4.72 4.13
CA LYS A 47 -5.30 -4.95 3.70
C LYS A 47 -6.30 -4.38 4.72
N LYS A 48 -6.19 -4.76 5.99
CA LYS A 48 -7.07 -4.28 7.06
C LYS A 48 -7.08 -2.76 7.20
N LYS A 49 -5.91 -2.11 7.04
CA LYS A 49 -5.82 -0.64 7.10
C LYS A 49 -6.46 0.04 5.89
N LEU A 50 -6.33 -0.52 4.70
CA LEU A 50 -6.99 -0.03 3.49
C LEU A 50 -8.52 -0.19 3.60
N GLU A 51 -8.98 -1.36 4.08
CA GLU A 51 -10.40 -1.62 4.30
C GLU A 51 -11.01 -0.68 5.36
N ALA A 52 -10.25 -0.33 6.41
CA ALA A 52 -10.66 0.67 7.40
C ALA A 52 -10.83 2.08 6.83
N GLU A 53 -10.16 2.40 5.72
CA GLU A 53 -10.38 3.64 4.96
C GLU A 53 -11.49 3.51 3.89
N GLY A 54 -12.19 2.38 3.85
CA GLY A 54 -13.23 2.11 2.86
C GLY A 54 -12.70 1.71 1.48
N ILE A 55 -11.43 1.33 1.38
CA ILE A 55 -10.82 0.88 0.13
C ILE A 55 -11.06 -0.62 -0.02
N GLU A 56 -11.77 -0.99 -1.09
CA GLU A 56 -12.00 -2.40 -1.44
C GLU A 56 -10.69 -3.08 -1.85
N VAL A 57 -10.34 -4.18 -1.16
CA VAL A 57 -9.17 -5.00 -1.45
C VAL A 57 -9.58 -6.47 -1.55
N SER A 58 -9.28 -7.11 -2.68
CA SER A 58 -9.55 -8.53 -2.90
C SER A 58 -8.74 -9.42 -1.95
N GLU A 59 -9.10 -10.69 -1.80
CA GLU A 59 -8.29 -11.67 -1.04
C GLU A 59 -6.84 -11.78 -1.52
N VAL A 60 -6.60 -11.68 -2.82
CA VAL A 60 -5.24 -11.67 -3.40
C VAL A 60 -4.49 -10.34 -3.24
N GLY A 61 -5.01 -9.39 -2.45
CA GLY A 61 -4.37 -8.10 -2.18
C GLY A 61 -4.43 -7.08 -3.33
N LYS A 62 -5.44 -7.14 -4.20
CA LYS A 62 -5.61 -6.24 -5.35
C LYS A 62 -6.72 -5.22 -5.07
N THR A 63 -6.49 -3.97 -5.45
CA THR A 63 -7.45 -2.87 -5.40
C THR A 63 -7.59 -2.18 -6.77
N SER A 64 -8.71 -1.51 -6.98
CA SER A 64 -8.98 -0.81 -8.24
C SER A 64 -8.33 0.58 -8.25
N LEU A 65 -7.21 0.71 -8.95
CA LEU A 65 -6.59 2.02 -9.16
C LEU A 65 -7.51 2.99 -9.91
N LYS A 66 -8.44 2.52 -10.75
CA LYS A 66 -9.41 3.41 -11.40
C LYS A 66 -10.28 4.16 -10.39
N LYS A 67 -10.60 3.52 -9.26
CA LYS A 67 -11.43 4.10 -8.19
C LYS A 67 -10.60 4.89 -7.18
N TYR A 68 -9.46 4.34 -6.76
CA TYR A 68 -8.71 4.80 -5.59
C TYR A 68 -7.36 5.47 -5.91
N LYS A 69 -7.00 5.65 -7.19
CA LYS A 69 -5.76 6.32 -7.57
C LYS A 69 -5.82 7.78 -7.16
N TRP A 70 -4.82 8.21 -6.40
CA TRP A 70 -4.62 9.61 -6.08
C TRP A 70 -4.38 10.43 -7.35
N GLN A 71 -5.16 11.49 -7.50
CA GLN A 71 -4.98 12.51 -8.53
C GLN A 71 -4.31 13.71 -7.86
N PRO A 72 -3.03 14.01 -8.19
CA PRO A 72 -2.30 15.12 -7.60
C PRO A 72 -2.87 16.47 -8.03
#